data_AF-A0A318TIX2-F1
#
_entry.id   AF-A0A318TIX2-F1
#
_cell.length_a   1.000
_cell.length_b   1.000
_cell.length_c   1.000
_cell.angle_alpha   90.00
_cell.angle_beta   90.00
_cell.angle_gamma   90.00
#
_symmetry.space_group_name_H-M   'P 1'
#
loop_
_entity.id
_entity.type
_entity.pdbx_description
1 polymer ?
#
loop_
_entity_poly.entity_id
_entity_poly.type
_entity_poly.pdbx_seq_one_letter_code
_entity_poly.pdbx_strand_id
1 'polypeptide(L)'
;MSYEDIGIAGDVTEALEAWLARRYDNVVDIEVRGVHEGEYAAIAYAAVQSPESSGPVGAVVLMLKHDPEGGSYGYRIKEMTEDEGPVVDFCPVRILDQLSPTENHFAEHWRDRCRQRVTENEGMPQFSKS
;
A
#
# COMPACT_ATOMS: atom_id res chain seq x y z
N MET A 1 -11.44 9.92 -5.55
CA MET A 1 -10.67 9.82 -4.30
C MET A 1 -9.77 11.03 -4.11
N SER A 2 -9.85 11.66 -2.95
CA SER A 2 -9.02 12.81 -2.55
C SER A 2 -7.95 12.39 -1.53
N TYR A 3 -6.94 13.24 -1.34
CA TYR A 3 -6.05 13.10 -0.20
C TYR A 3 -6.75 13.56 1.09
N GLU A 4 -6.40 12.93 2.20
CA GLU A 4 -6.76 13.33 3.56
C GLU A 4 -5.52 13.82 4.30
N ASP A 5 -5.66 14.83 5.15
CA ASP A 5 -4.55 15.32 5.98
C ASP A 5 -4.33 14.38 7.17
N ILE A 6 -3.06 14.10 7.48
CA ILE A 6 -2.65 13.29 8.62
C ILE A 6 -1.38 13.86 9.26
N GLY A 7 -1.40 13.99 10.59
CA GLY A 7 -0.23 14.34 11.38
C GLY A 7 0.53 13.09 11.82
N ILE A 8 1.81 12.97 11.46
CA ILE A 8 2.67 11.83 11.86
C ILE A 8 3.91 12.38 12.56
N ALA A 9 3.94 12.28 13.89
CA ALA A 9 5.05 12.73 14.72
C ALA A 9 6.02 11.59 15.13
N GLY A 10 5.68 10.34 14.81
CA GLY A 10 6.41 9.14 15.21
C GLY A 10 6.72 8.24 14.02
N ASP A 11 6.71 6.94 14.26
CA ASP A 11 6.98 5.95 13.23
C ASP A 11 5.88 5.94 12.15
N VAL A 12 6.27 6.01 10.88
CA VAL A 12 5.34 6.05 9.74
C VAL A 12 4.60 4.73 9.61
N THR A 13 5.24 3.59 9.91
CA THR A 13 4.61 2.27 9.84
C THR A 13 3.50 2.17 10.86
N GLU A 14 3.79 2.48 12.12
CA GLU A 14 2.78 2.49 13.20
C GLU A 14 1.61 3.43 12.88
N ALA A 15 1.88 4.59 12.27
CA ALA A 15 0.85 5.54 11.89
C ALA A 15 -0.06 5.01 10.78
N LEU A 16 0.49 4.35 9.75
CA LEU A 16 -0.27 3.77 8.65
C LEU A 16 -1.05 2.52 9.08
N GLU A 17 -0.47 1.68 9.95
CA GLU A 17 -1.18 0.56 10.57
C GLU A 17 -2.38 1.05 11.38
N ALA A 18 -2.18 2.06 12.23
CA ALA A 18 -3.26 2.66 13.00
C ALA A 18 -4.30 3.34 12.11
N TRP A 19 -3.92 3.82 10.92
CA TRP A 19 -4.86 4.38 9.96
C TRP A 19 -5.77 3.30 9.37
N LEU A 20 -5.21 2.15 8.98
CA LEU A 20 -5.96 1.00 8.45
C LEU A 20 -6.87 0.39 9.52
N ALA A 21 -6.35 0.17 10.73
CA ALA A 21 -7.10 -0.43 11.83
C ALA A 21 -8.34 0.38 12.28
N ARG A 22 -8.45 1.65 11.87
CA ARG A 22 -9.64 2.49 12.10
C ARG A 22 -10.72 2.33 11.02
N ARG A 23 -10.38 1.76 9.86
CA ARG A 23 -11.23 1.69 8.65
C ARG A 23 -11.60 0.26 8.26
N TYR A 24 -10.77 -0.72 8.62
CA TYR A 24 -10.96 -2.13 8.28
C TYR A 24 -11.13 -2.97 9.54
N ASP A 25 -11.92 -4.04 9.45
CA ASP A 25 -12.17 -4.95 10.56
C ASP A 25 -10.90 -5.71 10.96
N ASN A 26 -10.05 -6.02 9.97
CA ASN A 26 -8.81 -6.72 10.18
C ASN A 26 -7.73 -6.28 9.19
N VAL A 27 -6.53 -6.05 9.68
CA VAL A 27 -5.32 -5.88 8.87
C VAL A 27 -4.57 -7.21 8.92
N VAL A 28 -4.66 -7.98 7.83
CA VAL A 28 -4.07 -9.32 7.73
C VAL A 28 -2.55 -9.22 7.61
N ASP A 29 -2.08 -8.29 6.79
CA ASP A 29 -0.67 -8.06 6.55
C ASP A 29 -0.45 -6.64 5.99
N ILE A 30 0.74 -6.08 6.22
CA ILE A 30 1.14 -4.76 5.73
C ILE A 30 2.63 -4.75 5.36
N GLU A 31 2.96 -3.97 4.34
CA GLU A 31 4.32 -3.55 4.05
C GLU A 31 4.36 -2.06 3.75
N VAL A 32 5.15 -1.33 4.54
CA VAL A 32 5.43 0.08 4.28
C VAL A 32 6.78 0.18 3.58
N ARG A 33 6.76 0.81 2.40
CA ARG A 33 7.93 1.11 1.58
C ARG A 33 8.16 2.61 1.52
N GLY A 34 9.35 3.03 1.90
CA GLY A 34 10.00 4.29 1.49
C GLY A 34 11.40 3.86 1.06
N VAL A 35 11.96 4.23 -0.07
CA VAL A 35 12.25 5.58 -0.54
C VAL A 35 12.54 5.48 -2.05
N HIS A 36 12.15 6.48 -2.85
CA HIS A 36 12.48 6.71 -4.28
C HIS A 36 11.50 6.23 -5.38
N GLU A 37 10.23 5.97 -5.07
CA GLU A 37 9.20 5.91 -6.12
C GLU A 37 8.53 7.28 -6.30
N GLY A 38 9.22 8.18 -7.00
CA GLY A 38 8.68 9.49 -7.38
C GLY A 38 8.54 10.46 -6.20
N GLU A 39 7.31 10.91 -5.94
CA GLU A 39 6.99 12.05 -5.06
C GLU A 39 6.40 11.65 -3.68
N TYR A 40 6.37 10.35 -3.35
CA TYR A 40 5.79 9.85 -2.11
C TYR A 40 6.82 9.74 -0.99
N ALA A 41 6.42 10.17 0.21
CA ALA A 41 7.18 9.97 1.44
C ALA A 41 7.20 8.50 1.86
N ALA A 42 6.07 7.81 1.67
CA ALA A 42 5.92 6.38 1.84
C ALA A 42 4.76 5.84 1.01
N ILE A 43 4.82 4.56 0.66
CA ILE A 43 3.74 3.78 0.07
C ILE A 43 3.53 2.56 0.96
N ALA A 44 2.30 2.28 1.39
CA ALA A 44 1.98 1.03 2.06
C ALA A 44 1.09 0.16 1.18
N TYR A 45 1.37 -1.14 1.19
CA TYR A 45 0.50 -2.18 0.65
C TYR A 45 -0.05 -2.99 1.82
N ALA A 46 -1.35 -3.23 1.86
CA ALA A 46 -1.96 -3.99 2.93
C ALA A 46 -2.99 -5.00 2.39
N ALA A 47 -3.02 -6.18 2.99
CA ALA A 47 -4.14 -7.12 2.88
C ALA A 47 -5.09 -6.82 4.04
N VAL A 48 -6.33 -6.47 3.73
CA VAL A 48 -7.33 -6.05 4.72
C VAL A 48 -8.66 -6.74 4.51
N GLN A 49 -9.39 -6.95 5.59
CA GLN A 49 -10.77 -7.41 5.56
C GLN A 49 -11.70 -6.20 5.69
N SER A 50 -12.56 -6.00 4.69
CA SER A 50 -13.59 -4.96 4.71
C SER A 50 -14.55 -5.14 5.90
N PRO A 51 -15.18 -4.05 6.39
CA PRO A 51 -16.04 -4.07 7.58
C PRO A 51 -17.39 -4.81 7.45
N GLU A 52 -17.51 -5.70 6.46
CA GLU A 52 -18.59 -6.67 6.38
C GLU A 52 -18.14 -7.91 7.15
N SER A 53 -18.80 -8.27 8.25
CA SER A 53 -18.33 -9.35 9.13
C SER A 53 -18.22 -10.68 8.36
N SER A 54 -16.99 -11.06 7.97
CA SER A 54 -16.60 -12.17 7.06
C SER A 54 -16.42 -11.83 5.56
N GLY A 55 -16.21 -10.56 5.21
CA GLY A 55 -15.91 -10.13 3.84
C GLY A 55 -14.60 -10.72 3.29
N PRO A 56 -14.42 -10.74 1.96
CA PRO A 56 -13.17 -11.17 1.36
C PRO A 56 -11.99 -10.29 1.80
N VAL A 57 -10.79 -10.87 1.81
CA VAL A 57 -9.55 -10.13 2.00
C VAL A 57 -9.17 -9.48 0.67
N GLY A 58 -9.14 -8.15 0.65
CA GLY A 58 -8.73 -7.34 -0.50
C GLY A 58 -7.45 -6.56 -0.23
N ALA A 59 -6.88 -5.96 -1.27
CA ALA A 59 -5.69 -5.13 -1.13
C ALA A 59 -6.02 -3.62 -1.12
N VAL A 60 -5.30 -2.91 -0.25
CA VAL A 60 -5.34 -1.45 -0.13
C VAL A 60 -3.94 -0.88 -0.26
N VAL A 61 -3.83 0.20 -1.00
CA VAL A 61 -2.60 0.96 -1.21
C VAL A 61 -2.74 2.34 -0.57
N LEU A 62 -1.85 2.66 0.36
CA LEU A 62 -1.76 3.98 0.97
C LEU A 62 -0.57 4.73 0.37
N MET A 63 -0.82 5.91 -0.18
CA MET A 63 0.20 6.79 -0.72
C MET A 63 0.33 8.03 0.15
N LEU A 64 1.47 8.18 0.81
CA LEU A 64 1.75 9.27 1.72
C LEU A 64 2.63 10.33 1.03
N LYS A 65 2.24 11.60 1.12
CA LYS A 65 3.03 12.75 0.67
C LYS A 65 3.29 13.68 1.84
N HIS A 66 4.46 14.30 1.89
CA HIS A 66 4.69 15.40 2.83
C HIS A 66 3.79 16.59 2.45
N ASP A 67 3.22 17.25 3.46
CA ASP A 67 2.47 18.49 3.30
C ASP A 67 3.27 19.66 3.90
N PRO A 68 3.85 20.54 3.05
CA PRO A 68 4.59 21.69 3.53
C PRO A 68 3.76 22.67 4.39
N GLU A 69 2.44 22.73 4.19
CA GLU A 69 1.56 23.64 4.94
C GLU A 69 1.26 23.11 6.35
N GLY A 70 1.19 21.78 6.53
CA GLY A 70 1.04 21.10 7.82
C GLY A 70 2.30 21.03 8.71
N GLY A 71 3.41 21.64 8.29
CA GLY A 71 4.67 21.64 9.03
C GLY A 71 5.43 20.31 9.01
N SER A 72 6.45 20.14 9.87
CA SER A 72 7.37 18.98 9.83
C SER A 72 6.74 17.61 10.07
N TYR A 73 5.49 17.57 10.53
CA TYR A 73 4.73 16.36 10.78
C TYR A 73 3.47 16.28 9.91
N GLY A 74 3.28 17.24 9.00
CA GLY A 74 2.14 17.32 8.10
C GLY A 74 2.33 16.39 6.92
N TYR A 75 1.36 15.50 6.71
CA TYR A 75 1.30 14.63 5.55
C TYR A 75 -0.10 14.61 4.95
N ARG A 76 -0.17 14.18 3.70
CA ARG A 76 -1.39 13.87 2.98
C ARG A 76 -1.38 12.41 2.58
N ILE A 77 -2.41 11.68 2.96
CA ILE A 77 -2.58 10.27 2.66
C ILE A 77 -3.67 10.08 1.60
N LYS A 78 -3.42 9.25 0.60
CA LYS A 78 -4.43 8.78 -0.35
C LYS A 78 -4.53 7.27 -0.26
N GLU A 79 -5.72 6.79 0.06
CA GLU A 79 -6.09 5.38 -0.09
C GLU A 79 -6.49 5.09 -1.54
N MET A 80 -6.13 3.92 -2.03
CA MET A 80 -6.70 3.31 -3.22
C MET A 80 -6.88 1.82 -2.97
N THR A 81 -8.04 1.28 -3.31
CA THR A 81 -8.27 -0.17 -3.33
C THR A 81 -7.69 -0.78 -4.62
N GLU A 82 -7.44 -2.10 -4.62
CA GLU A 82 -7.02 -2.81 -5.84
C GLU A 82 -8.01 -2.71 -7.00
N ASP A 83 -9.30 -2.58 -6.69
CA ASP A 83 -10.41 -2.41 -7.62
C ASP A 83 -10.32 -1.11 -8.43
N GLU A 84 -9.48 -0.18 -7.97
CA GLU A 84 -9.23 1.11 -8.62
C GLU A 84 -7.93 1.10 -9.46
N GLY A 85 -7.28 -0.06 -9.56
CA GLY A 85 -6.10 -0.30 -10.38
C GLY A 85 -4.91 0.65 -10.12
N PRO A 86 -4.37 0.73 -8.89
CA PRO A 86 -3.29 1.66 -8.55
C PRO A 86 -2.09 1.54 -9.50
N VAL A 87 -1.48 2.67 -9.88
CA VAL A 87 -0.31 2.65 -10.78
C VAL A 87 0.91 2.03 -10.08
N VAL A 88 1.05 2.23 -8.77
CA VAL A 88 2.16 1.65 -7.99
C VAL A 88 1.94 0.15 -7.80
N ASP A 89 2.92 -0.65 -8.20
CA ASP A 89 2.80 -2.10 -8.39
C ASP A 89 3.93 -2.90 -7.74
N PHE A 90 4.46 -2.42 -6.62
CA PHE A 90 5.54 -3.07 -5.88
C PHE A 90 5.03 -3.88 -4.68
N CYS A 91 3.76 -4.30 -4.72
CA CYS A 91 3.17 -5.12 -3.67
C CYS A 91 3.92 -6.47 -3.57
N PRO A 92 4.41 -6.86 -2.38
CA PRO A 92 5.15 -8.11 -2.22
C PRO A 92 4.24 -9.33 -2.39
N VAL A 93 4.79 -10.42 -2.94
CA VAL A 93 4.06 -11.68 -3.17
C VAL A 93 3.39 -12.21 -1.90
N ARG A 94 4.05 -12.08 -0.73
CA ARG A 94 3.49 -12.49 0.56
C ARG A 94 2.13 -11.86 0.88
N ILE A 95 1.90 -10.60 0.47
CA ILE A 95 0.62 -9.90 0.66
C ILE A 95 -0.38 -10.37 -0.39
N LEU A 96 0.06 -10.49 -1.66
CA LEU A 96 -0.79 -10.95 -2.76
C LEU A 96 -1.36 -12.36 -2.53
N ASP A 97 -0.61 -13.23 -1.85
CA ASP A 97 -1.02 -14.60 -1.54
C ASP A 97 -2.05 -14.70 -0.40
N GLN A 98 -2.28 -13.61 0.34
CA GLN A 98 -3.35 -13.53 1.36
C GLN A 98 -4.68 -13.06 0.79
N LEU A 99 -4.70 -12.58 -0.45
CA LEU A 99 -5.87 -11.97 -1.05
C LEU A 99 -6.88 -13.04 -1.49
N SER A 100 -8.15 -12.78 -1.21
CA SER A 100 -9.23 -13.61 -1.71
C SER A 100 -9.35 -13.50 -3.25
N PRO A 101 -9.89 -14.50 -3.93
CA PRO A 101 -10.25 -14.39 -5.35
C PRO A 101 -11.14 -13.16 -5.60
N THR A 102 -10.98 -12.54 -6.77
CA THR A 102 -11.75 -11.37 -7.19
C THR A 102 -12.16 -11.55 -8.65
N GLU A 103 -13.32 -11.00 -9.03
CA GLU A 103 -13.77 -10.91 -10.42
C GLU A 103 -13.56 -9.49 -10.99
N ASN A 104 -12.94 -8.59 -10.21
CA ASN A 104 -12.66 -7.24 -10.65
C ASN A 104 -11.41 -7.22 -11.55
N HIS A 105 -11.62 -6.95 -12.84
CA HIS A 105 -10.56 -6.88 -13.84
C HIS A 105 -9.43 -5.88 -13.53
N PHE A 106 -9.71 -4.77 -12.84
CA PHE A 106 -8.66 -3.82 -12.43
C PHE A 106 -7.79 -4.41 -11.31
N ALA A 107 -8.41 -5.10 -10.36
CA ALA A 107 -7.70 -5.79 -9.29
C ALA A 107 -6.86 -6.94 -9.83
N GLU A 108 -7.43 -7.80 -10.68
CA GLU A 108 -6.69 -8.89 -11.35
C GLU A 108 -5.46 -8.35 -12.10
N HIS A 109 -5.67 -7.32 -12.92
CA HIS A 109 -4.58 -6.71 -13.68
C HIS A 109 -3.52 -6.08 -12.76
N TRP A 110 -3.91 -5.40 -11.67
CA TRP A 110 -2.96 -4.84 -10.72
C TRP A 110 -2.14 -5.92 -10.00
N ARG A 111 -2.78 -7.01 -9.56
CA ARG A 111 -2.12 -8.16 -8.94
C ARG A 111 -1.10 -8.78 -9.90
N ASP A 112 -1.46 -8.94 -11.17
CA ASP A 112 -0.56 -9.48 -12.21
C ASP A 112 0.66 -8.60 -12.42
N ARG A 113 0.49 -7.27 -12.51
CA ARG A 113 1.62 -6.33 -12.59
C ARG A 113 2.56 -6.47 -11.40
N CYS A 114 2.00 -6.56 -10.19
CA CYS A 114 2.81 -6.76 -8.98
C CYS A 114 3.63 -8.05 -9.03
N ARG A 115 3.00 -9.17 -9.43
CA ARG A 115 3.69 -10.48 -9.54
C ARG A 115 4.79 -10.47 -10.61
N GLN A 116 4.53 -9.87 -11.78
CA GLN A 116 5.52 -9.73 -12.85
C GLN A 116 6.74 -8.95 -12.35
N ARG A 117 6.52 -7.82 -11.67
CA ARG A 117 7.58 -6.96 -11.18
C ARG A 117 8.47 -7.62 -10.13
N VAL A 118 7.89 -8.39 -9.20
CA VAL A 118 8.69 -9.13 -8.20
C VAL A 118 9.60 -10.15 -8.89
N THR A 119 9.07 -10.85 -9.89
CA THR A 119 9.85 -11.83 -10.68
C THR A 119 11.03 -11.18 -11.40
N GLU A 120 10.84 -9.98 -11.97
CA GLU A 120 11.90 -9.22 -12.64
C GLU A 120 12.99 -8.74 -11.66
N ASN A 121 12.60 -8.29 -10.47
CA ASN A 121 13.54 -7.82 -9.44
C ASN A 121 14.35 -8.97 -8.81
N GLU A 122 13.77 -10.16 -8.64
CA GLU A 122 14.50 -11.35 -8.16
C GLU A 122 15.51 -11.88 -9.20
N GLY A 123 15.28 -11.62 -10.49
CA GLY A 123 16.20 -11.97 -11.58
C GLY A 123 17.36 -10.99 -11.79
N MET A 124 17.34 -9.81 -11.16
CA MET A 124 18.43 -8.82 -11.26
C MET A 124 19.46 -9.03 -10.13
N PRO A 125 20.71 -9.41 -10.43
CA PRO A 125 21.75 -9.45 -9.41
C PRO A 125 21.94 -8.05 -8.82
N GLN A 126 21.80 -7.92 -7.49
CA GLN A 126 22.09 -6.68 -6.78
C GLN A 126 23.58 -6.36 -6.96
N PHE A 127 23.89 -5.39 -7.82
CA PHE A 127 25.20 -4.77 -7.80
C PHE A 127 25.30 -3.92 -6.53
N SER A 128 25.85 -4.52 -5.47
CA SER A 128 26.30 -3.76 -4.30
C SER A 128 27.30 -2.71 -4.77
N LYS A 129 26.95 -1.43 -4.59
CA LYS A 129 27.90 -0.33 -4.78
C LYS A 129 29.07 -0.54 -3.80
N SER A 130 30.28 -0.66 -4.35
CA SER A 130 31.55 -0.66 -3.62
C SER A 130 31.85 0.70 -3.00
#